data_AF-A0A964FG37-F1
#
_entry.id   AF-A0A964FG37-F1
#
_cell.length_a   1.000
_cell.length_b   1.000
_cell.length_c   1.000
_cell.angle_alpha   90.00
_cell.angle_beta   90.00
_cell.angle_gamma   90.00
#
_symmetry.space_group_name_H-M   'P 1'
#
loop_
_entity.id
_entity.type
_entity.pdbx_description
1 polymer ?
#
loop_
_entity_poly.entity_id
_entity_poly.type
_entity_poly.pdbx_seq_one_letter_code
_entity_poly.pdbx_strand_id
1 'polypeptide(L)'
;MNFKILIFFTLTAGVLLSVFSRDSIAYGESNNNQKINDDKLSTVDRDVINNSSITHIVIGARIITQFSPRNSQGENIDLGKLASDLGYDHFNWVSYVEKDPHGIVDQSGKRLSTPYNDPPIGGYQYDRADRFPFYWDVVNCDLCKQRHHFQNHNNLQQFELVFEDAPADYRLQSGEAIEFITSLVGVKNINPEEDRAEWDILHTFRWKLTNPHPNYSQVSIIDSDVNFSQISPTLLNTMVLDGATIPSATQLSESQ
;
A
#
# COMPACT_ATOMS: atom_id res chain seq x y z
N MET A 1 -38.45 18.53 59.37
CA MET A 1 -39.15 17.36 58.82
C MET A 1 -38.14 16.22 58.79
N ASN A 2 -38.37 15.18 59.61
CA ASN A 2 -37.54 13.98 59.68
C ASN A 2 -37.86 13.06 58.50
N PHE A 3 -36.85 12.48 57.84
CA PHE A 3 -36.94 11.11 57.32
C PHE A 3 -35.55 10.49 57.22
N LYS A 4 -35.28 9.58 58.16
CA LYS A 4 -34.26 8.53 58.05
C LYS A 4 -34.81 7.47 57.09
N ILE A 5 -34.04 7.05 56.08
CA ILE A 5 -34.13 5.69 55.54
C ILE A 5 -32.72 5.18 55.26
N LEU A 6 -32.42 4.09 55.95
CA LEU A 6 -31.26 3.23 55.90
C LEU A 6 -31.66 2.01 55.06
N ILE A 7 -30.95 1.68 53.98
CA ILE A 7 -31.02 0.34 53.37
C ILE A 7 -29.60 -0.12 52.99
N PHE A 8 -29.17 -1.15 53.72
CA PHE A 8 -28.07 -2.09 53.44
C PHE A 8 -28.39 -2.99 52.23
N PHE A 9 -27.36 -3.63 51.66
CA PHE A 9 -27.30 -4.88 50.85
C PHE A 9 -26.47 -4.65 49.57
N THR A 10 -25.50 -5.45 49.13
CA THR A 10 -24.74 -6.61 49.64
C THR A 10 -23.53 -6.78 48.71
N LEU A 11 -22.39 -7.19 49.26
CA LEU A 11 -21.24 -7.70 48.54
C LEU A 11 -21.62 -9.01 47.83
N THR A 12 -21.28 -9.18 46.55
CA THR A 12 -21.01 -10.51 45.99
C THR A 12 -19.71 -10.49 45.20
N ALA A 13 -18.75 -11.26 45.71
CA ALA A 13 -17.52 -11.62 45.03
C ALA A 13 -17.83 -12.69 43.98
N GLY A 14 -17.35 -12.49 42.77
CA GLY A 14 -17.33 -13.50 41.71
C GLY A 14 -15.90 -13.71 41.24
N VAL A 15 -15.23 -14.71 41.83
CA VAL A 15 -13.99 -15.28 41.32
C VAL A 15 -14.36 -16.26 40.21
N LEU A 16 -13.84 -16.07 39.00
CA LEU A 16 -13.71 -17.14 38.02
C LEU A 16 -12.28 -17.16 37.49
N LEU A 17 -11.51 -18.08 38.07
CA LEU A 17 -10.31 -18.65 37.49
C LEU A 17 -10.76 -19.61 36.37
N SER A 18 -10.30 -19.40 35.15
CA SER A 18 -10.21 -20.46 34.15
C SER A 18 -8.73 -20.73 33.88
N VAL A 19 -8.26 -21.80 34.51
CA VAL A 19 -7.08 -22.56 34.09
C VAL A 19 -7.55 -23.43 32.93
N PHE A 20 -6.96 -23.27 31.74
CA PHE A 20 -6.90 -24.37 30.78
C PHE A 20 -5.45 -24.64 30.42
N SER A 21 -5.09 -25.88 30.73
CA SER A 21 -3.82 -26.51 30.48
C SER A 21 -3.60 -26.76 28.98
N ARG A 22 -2.31 -26.88 28.68
CA ARG A 22 -1.67 -27.32 27.44
C ARG A 22 -2.35 -28.51 26.78
N ASP A 23 -2.46 -28.45 25.45
CA ASP A 23 -2.26 -29.61 24.59
C ASP A 23 -1.19 -29.29 23.54
N SER A 24 -0.08 -30.00 23.67
CA SER A 24 0.99 -30.15 22.69
C SER A 24 0.46 -30.92 21.49
N ILE A 25 0.43 -30.28 20.32
CA ILE A 25 0.17 -30.97 19.05
C ILE A 25 1.51 -31.36 18.42
N ALA A 26 1.56 -32.64 18.07
CA ALA A 26 2.70 -33.39 17.59
C ALA A 26 3.18 -32.95 16.20
N TYR A 27 4.50 -33.07 16.01
CA TYR A 27 5.15 -33.15 14.71
C TYR A 27 4.55 -34.29 13.89
N GLY A 28 3.92 -33.94 12.78
CA GLY A 28 3.67 -34.86 11.67
C GLY A 28 4.68 -34.58 10.56
N GLU A 29 5.70 -35.44 10.43
CA GLU A 29 6.48 -35.55 9.20
C GLU A 29 5.54 -35.94 8.05
N SER A 30 5.28 -34.98 7.15
CA SER A 30 4.72 -35.30 5.83
C SER A 30 5.85 -35.30 4.81
N ASN A 31 6.40 -36.49 4.57
CA ASN A 31 7.20 -36.78 3.39
C ASN A 31 6.25 -36.84 2.18
N ASN A 32 6.00 -35.69 1.56
CA ASN A 32 5.49 -35.63 0.20
C ASN A 32 6.52 -34.95 -0.69
N ASN A 33 7.32 -35.78 -1.36
CA ASN A 33 8.01 -35.42 -2.60
C ASN A 33 6.95 -35.14 -3.67
N GLN A 34 6.32 -33.97 -3.59
CA GLN A 34 5.52 -33.42 -4.66
C GLN A 34 6.38 -32.32 -5.26
N LYS A 35 7.13 -32.70 -6.31
CA LYS A 35 7.84 -31.77 -7.17
C LYS A 35 6.75 -30.93 -7.85
N ILE A 36 6.44 -29.79 -7.23
CA ILE A 36 5.54 -28.79 -7.79
C ILE A 36 6.21 -28.35 -9.09
N ASN A 37 5.51 -28.55 -10.21
CA ASN A 37 5.88 -27.96 -11.48
C ASN A 37 5.56 -26.47 -11.37
N ASP A 38 6.49 -25.69 -10.82
CA ASP A 38 6.40 -24.23 -10.68
C ASP A 38 6.30 -23.49 -12.03
N ASP A 39 6.54 -24.19 -13.15
CA ASP A 39 6.53 -23.62 -14.50
C ASP A 39 5.13 -23.45 -15.12
N LYS A 40 4.04 -23.78 -14.43
CA LYS A 40 2.67 -23.73 -15.01
C LYS A 40 1.68 -22.80 -14.31
N LEU A 41 2.16 -21.96 -13.41
CA LEU A 41 1.45 -20.79 -12.88
C LEU A 41 1.78 -19.54 -13.73
N SER A 42 1.87 -19.70 -15.07
CA SER A 42 2.82 -18.89 -15.85
C SER A 42 2.25 -17.91 -16.89
N THR A 43 0.93 -17.74 -17.07
CA THR A 43 0.40 -16.69 -17.98
C THR A 43 -1.06 -16.33 -17.72
N VAL A 44 -1.91 -17.32 -17.49
CA VAL A 44 -3.37 -17.13 -17.39
C VAL A 44 -3.80 -16.23 -16.22
N ASP A 45 -3.04 -16.22 -15.12
CA ASP A 45 -3.41 -15.44 -13.93
C ASP A 45 -2.89 -13.99 -13.96
N ARG A 46 -1.88 -13.68 -14.80
CA ARG A 46 -1.38 -12.30 -14.96
C ARG A 46 -2.29 -11.45 -15.84
N ASP A 47 -2.98 -12.06 -16.80
CA ASP A 47 -3.97 -11.37 -17.65
C ASP A 47 -5.10 -10.71 -16.84
N VAL A 48 -5.32 -11.15 -15.58
CA VAL A 48 -6.29 -10.57 -14.65
C VAL A 48 -5.86 -9.17 -14.18
N ILE A 49 -4.55 -8.92 -14.08
CA ILE A 49 -3.98 -7.62 -13.74
C ILE A 49 -3.63 -6.92 -15.06
N ASN A 50 -4.66 -6.53 -15.79
CA ASN A 50 -4.52 -5.73 -17.00
C ASN A 50 -5.02 -4.29 -16.76
N ASN A 51 -4.75 -3.40 -17.71
CA ASN A 51 -5.15 -2.00 -17.63
C ASN A 51 -6.68 -1.79 -17.53
N SER A 52 -7.51 -2.79 -17.86
CA SER A 52 -8.97 -2.69 -17.68
C SER A 52 -9.42 -2.93 -16.24
N SER A 53 -8.58 -3.57 -15.42
CA SER A 53 -8.79 -3.74 -13.98
C SER A 53 -8.39 -2.51 -13.17
N ILE A 54 -7.80 -1.48 -13.80
CA ILE A 54 -7.31 -0.27 -13.16
C ILE A 54 -8.05 0.95 -13.71
N THR A 55 -8.55 1.78 -12.81
CA THR A 55 -9.25 3.03 -13.19
C THR A 55 -8.63 4.21 -12.45
N HIS A 56 -8.45 5.32 -13.16
CA HIS A 56 -7.95 6.58 -12.59
C HIS A 56 -9.04 7.65 -12.65
N ILE A 57 -9.27 8.32 -11.52
CA ILE A 57 -10.21 9.41 -11.37
C ILE A 57 -9.44 10.59 -10.78
N VAL A 58 -9.51 11.75 -11.46
CA VAL A 58 -8.88 12.98 -11.00
C VAL A 58 -9.95 14.05 -10.76
N ILE A 59 -9.99 14.59 -9.54
CA ILE A 59 -10.98 15.59 -9.12
C ILE A 59 -10.24 16.73 -8.41
N GLY A 60 -9.96 17.82 -9.14
CA GLY A 60 -9.21 18.95 -8.61
C GLY A 60 -7.78 18.57 -8.24
N ALA A 61 -7.44 18.67 -6.94
CA ALA A 61 -6.15 18.27 -6.39
C ALA A 61 -6.09 16.80 -5.95
N ARG A 62 -7.17 16.03 -6.17
CA ARG A 62 -7.27 14.63 -5.73
C ARG A 62 -7.11 13.66 -6.91
N ILE A 63 -6.40 12.57 -6.65
CA ILE A 63 -6.32 11.39 -7.50
C ILE A 63 -6.86 10.19 -6.73
N ILE A 64 -7.67 9.39 -7.40
CA ILE A 64 -8.16 8.10 -6.92
C ILE A 64 -7.81 7.08 -8.00
N THR A 65 -7.10 6.02 -7.65
CA THR A 65 -6.84 4.89 -8.53
C THR A 65 -7.38 3.63 -7.91
N GLN A 66 -8.22 2.89 -8.64
CA GLN A 66 -8.85 1.67 -8.14
C GLN A 66 -8.37 0.47 -8.93
N PHE A 67 -7.94 -0.57 -8.24
CA PHE A 67 -7.73 -1.92 -8.76
C PHE A 67 -8.92 -2.80 -8.38
N SER A 68 -9.70 -3.22 -9.38
CA SER A 68 -10.93 -3.99 -9.22
C SER A 68 -10.97 -5.13 -10.26
N PRO A 69 -10.21 -6.21 -10.05
CA PRO A 69 -10.08 -7.29 -11.01
C PRO A 69 -11.40 -8.04 -11.22
N ARG A 70 -11.65 -8.45 -12.47
CA ARG A 70 -12.82 -9.24 -12.87
C ARG A 70 -12.39 -10.53 -13.56
N ASN A 71 -13.18 -11.59 -13.38
CA ASN A 71 -12.97 -12.84 -14.09
C ASN A 71 -13.44 -12.74 -15.55
N SER A 72 -13.26 -13.81 -16.33
CA SER A 72 -13.69 -13.88 -17.73
C SER A 72 -15.20 -13.72 -17.94
N GLN A 73 -16.00 -13.84 -16.88
CA GLN A 73 -17.46 -13.66 -16.86
C GLN A 73 -17.85 -12.22 -16.43
N GLY A 74 -16.88 -11.38 -16.09
CA GLY A 74 -17.08 -10.00 -15.63
C GLY A 74 -17.42 -9.88 -14.14
N GLU A 75 -17.34 -10.97 -13.37
CA GLU A 75 -17.62 -10.99 -11.94
C GLU A 75 -16.39 -10.52 -11.16
N ASN A 76 -16.60 -9.83 -10.03
CA ASN A 76 -15.50 -9.36 -9.18
C ASN A 76 -14.73 -10.55 -8.58
N ILE A 77 -13.40 -10.44 -8.52
CA ILE A 77 -12.53 -11.44 -7.91
C ILE A 77 -12.13 -10.99 -6.49
N ASP A 78 -12.20 -11.92 -5.54
CA ASP A 78 -11.68 -11.71 -4.18
C ASP A 78 -10.16 -11.45 -4.22
N LEU A 79 -9.71 -10.33 -3.68
CA LEU A 79 -8.32 -9.91 -3.72
C LEU A 79 -7.39 -10.82 -2.91
N GLY A 80 -7.83 -11.35 -1.78
CA GLY A 80 -7.04 -12.27 -0.97
C GLY A 80 -6.85 -13.61 -1.68
N LYS A 81 -7.91 -14.11 -2.33
CA LYS A 81 -7.82 -15.30 -3.17
C LYS A 81 -6.88 -15.05 -4.36
N LEU A 82 -7.03 -13.94 -5.07
CA LEU A 82 -6.18 -13.62 -6.22
C LEU A 82 -4.70 -13.46 -5.81
N ALA A 83 -4.43 -12.79 -4.68
CA ALA A 83 -3.08 -12.67 -4.14
C ALA A 83 -2.49 -14.06 -3.83
N SER A 84 -3.23 -14.90 -3.11
CA SER A 84 -2.78 -16.26 -2.80
C SER A 84 -2.57 -17.13 -4.05
N ASP A 85 -3.45 -17.04 -5.05
CA ASP A 85 -3.30 -17.76 -6.32
C ASP A 85 -2.02 -17.33 -7.07
N LEU A 86 -1.62 -16.06 -6.93
CA LEU A 86 -0.42 -15.47 -7.54
C LEU A 86 0.84 -15.60 -6.68
N GLY A 87 0.75 -16.19 -5.48
CA GLY A 87 1.88 -16.35 -4.56
C GLY A 87 2.25 -15.08 -3.77
N TYR A 88 1.32 -14.15 -3.59
CA TYR A 88 1.44 -12.97 -2.74
C TYR A 88 0.64 -13.16 -1.44
N ASP A 89 1.08 -12.47 -0.38
CA ASP A 89 0.33 -12.33 0.86
C ASP A 89 -0.88 -11.41 0.66
N HIS A 90 -0.67 -10.24 0.04
CA HIS A 90 -1.72 -9.29 -0.32
C HIS A 90 -1.27 -8.34 -1.43
N PHE A 91 -2.19 -7.49 -1.91
CA PHE A 91 -1.86 -6.38 -2.80
C PHE A 91 -1.74 -5.07 -2.01
N ASN A 92 -0.86 -4.19 -2.45
CA ASN A 92 -0.70 -2.86 -1.86
C ASN A 92 -0.35 -1.83 -2.93
N TRP A 93 -0.25 -0.56 -2.55
CA TRP A 93 0.27 0.51 -3.37
C TRP A 93 1.64 0.96 -2.85
N VAL A 94 2.51 1.41 -3.73
CA VAL A 94 3.73 2.16 -3.37
C VAL A 94 3.75 3.44 -4.21
N SER A 95 4.25 4.53 -3.65
CA SER A 95 4.33 5.81 -4.36
C SER A 95 5.67 6.47 -4.12
N TYR A 96 6.26 7.04 -5.16
CA TYR A 96 7.56 7.71 -5.11
C TYR A 96 7.46 9.08 -5.74
N VAL A 97 8.08 10.08 -5.11
CA VAL A 97 8.28 11.38 -5.72
C VAL A 97 9.57 11.35 -6.52
N GLU A 98 9.46 11.50 -7.85
CA GLU A 98 10.59 11.50 -8.76
C GLU A 98 11.18 12.90 -8.98
N LYS A 99 10.32 13.93 -8.95
CA LYS A 99 10.73 15.34 -9.02
C LYS A 99 9.96 16.17 -8.01
N ASP A 100 10.70 16.96 -7.24
CA ASP A 100 10.15 17.96 -6.33
C ASP A 100 11.16 19.13 -6.26
N PRO A 101 10.81 20.32 -6.77
CA PRO A 101 11.70 21.47 -6.74
C PRO A 101 11.94 22.03 -5.33
N HIS A 102 11.03 21.76 -4.38
CA HIS A 102 11.07 22.33 -3.04
C HIS A 102 11.43 21.28 -1.97
N GLY A 103 11.33 19.99 -2.27
CA GLY A 103 11.56 18.91 -1.33
C GLY A 103 10.61 18.95 -0.13
N ILE A 104 10.62 17.88 0.65
CA ILE A 104 9.87 17.76 1.90
C ILE A 104 10.81 17.40 3.04
N VAL A 105 10.32 17.46 4.27
CA VAL A 105 11.08 17.13 5.47
C VAL A 105 10.53 15.84 6.09
N ASP A 106 11.41 14.87 6.33
CA ASP A 106 11.06 13.62 6.99
C ASP A 106 10.80 13.78 8.50
N GLN A 107 10.40 12.70 9.16
CA GLN A 107 10.15 12.66 10.60
C GLN A 107 11.35 13.14 11.44
N SER A 108 12.58 13.00 10.93
CA SER A 108 13.82 13.41 11.63
C SER A 108 14.15 14.90 11.47
N GLY A 109 13.42 15.63 10.62
CA GLY A 109 13.73 17.02 10.30
C GLY A 109 14.71 17.16 9.13
N LYS A 110 15.07 16.07 8.44
CA LYS A 110 15.97 16.11 7.29
C LYS A 110 15.17 16.38 6.02
N ARG A 111 15.64 17.34 5.22
CA ARG A 111 15.08 17.60 3.87
C ARG A 111 15.46 16.45 2.94
N LEU A 112 14.47 15.86 2.29
CA LEU A 112 14.64 14.79 1.32
C LEU A 112 15.02 15.34 -0.05
N SER A 113 15.83 14.56 -0.77
CA SER A 113 16.18 14.78 -2.17
C SER A 113 15.49 13.73 -3.02
N THR A 114 14.96 14.10 -4.19
CA THR A 114 14.34 13.12 -5.06
C THR A 114 15.37 12.16 -5.69
N PRO A 115 14.97 10.91 -5.99
CA PRO A 115 13.68 10.32 -5.66
C PRO A 115 13.56 9.90 -4.18
N TYR A 116 12.35 9.91 -3.64
CA TYR A 116 12.04 9.38 -2.31
C TYR A 116 10.66 8.73 -2.25
N ASN A 117 10.44 7.82 -1.32
CA ASN A 117 9.14 7.19 -1.09
C ASN A 117 8.14 8.19 -0.48
N ASP A 118 6.89 8.09 -0.89
CA ASP A 118 5.77 8.87 -0.37
C ASP A 118 4.71 7.90 0.19
N PRO A 119 4.48 7.88 1.51
CA PRO A 119 5.18 8.65 2.53
C PRO A 119 6.64 8.18 2.72
N PRO A 120 7.54 9.05 3.22
CA PRO A 120 8.89 8.63 3.58
C PRO A 120 8.87 7.56 4.69
N ILE A 121 9.90 6.73 4.76
CA ILE A 121 10.08 5.75 5.85
C ILE A 121 10.04 6.47 7.21
N GLY A 122 9.17 6.03 8.12
CA GLY A 122 8.92 6.68 9.41
C GLY A 122 8.05 7.95 9.35
N GLY A 123 7.79 8.44 8.14
CA GLY A 123 6.81 9.47 7.81
C GLY A 123 7.39 10.86 7.60
N TYR A 124 6.46 11.79 7.47
CA TYR A 124 6.70 13.22 7.39
C TYR A 124 7.02 13.81 8.76
N GLN A 125 7.59 15.02 8.78
CA GLN A 125 7.79 15.78 10.02
C GLN A 125 6.49 15.94 10.84
N TYR A 126 5.36 16.08 10.16
CA TYR A 126 4.05 16.33 10.77
C TYR A 126 3.20 15.07 10.93
N ASP A 127 3.56 13.95 10.28
CA ASP A 127 2.78 12.70 10.38
C ASP A 127 3.65 11.45 10.27
N ARG A 128 3.44 10.50 11.19
CA ARG A 128 4.28 9.30 11.31
C ARG A 128 3.84 8.21 10.33
N ALA A 129 4.82 7.44 9.86
CA ALA A 129 4.63 6.21 9.10
C ALA A 129 5.08 4.98 9.87
N ASP A 130 4.63 3.82 9.40
CA ASP A 130 5.42 2.60 9.55
C ASP A 130 6.77 2.71 8.79
N ARG A 131 7.51 1.61 8.79
CA ARG A 131 8.87 1.57 8.24
C ARG A 131 8.94 0.88 6.89
N PHE A 132 7.80 0.65 6.25
CA PHE A 132 7.68 -0.03 4.96
C PHE A 132 7.38 0.97 3.85
N PRO A 133 7.64 0.62 2.57
CA PRO A 133 7.46 1.55 1.46
C PRO A 133 6.01 1.69 1.01
N PHE A 134 5.08 0.97 1.65
CA PHE A 134 3.70 0.89 1.20
C PHE A 134 2.93 2.16 1.52
N TYR A 135 2.16 2.61 0.53
CA TYR A 135 1.17 3.65 0.70
C TYR A 135 0.08 3.10 1.62
N TRP A 136 -0.26 3.85 2.67
CA TRP A 136 -0.85 3.25 3.86
C TRP A 136 -2.28 2.74 3.68
N ASP A 137 -2.41 1.41 3.72
CA ASP A 137 -3.68 0.68 3.79
C ASP A 137 -3.66 -0.49 4.78
N VAL A 138 -2.73 -0.46 5.72
CA VAL A 138 -2.61 -1.50 6.73
C VAL A 138 -3.56 -1.18 7.89
N VAL A 139 -4.44 -2.15 8.23
CA VAL A 139 -5.39 -2.07 9.35
C VAL A 139 -4.72 -1.61 10.65
N ASN A 140 -3.44 -1.96 10.83
CA ASN A 140 -2.61 -1.57 11.95
C ASN A 140 -1.33 -0.91 11.45
N CYS A 141 -1.20 0.39 11.65
CA CYS A 141 0.09 1.07 11.61
C CYS A 141 0.59 1.22 13.05
N ASP A 142 1.71 0.58 13.38
CA ASP A 142 2.25 0.49 14.74
C ASP A 142 2.60 1.87 15.36
N LEU A 143 2.83 2.88 14.53
CA LEU A 143 3.28 4.21 14.95
C LEU A 143 2.29 5.35 14.64
N CYS A 144 1.16 5.04 14.00
CA CYS A 144 0.17 6.03 13.58
C CYS A 144 -0.85 6.34 14.69
N LYS A 145 -1.41 7.56 14.68
CA LYS A 145 -2.54 7.90 15.57
C LYS A 145 -3.81 7.14 15.14
N GLN A 146 -4.68 6.80 16.09
CA GLN A 146 -5.94 6.03 15.89
C GLN A 146 -6.93 6.59 14.84
N ARG A 147 -6.77 7.85 14.44
CA ARG A 147 -7.47 8.48 13.31
C ARG A 147 -6.43 9.19 12.48
N HIS A 148 -5.86 8.48 11.54
CA HIS A 148 -4.86 9.02 10.65
C HIS A 148 -5.52 9.54 9.38
N HIS A 149 -4.99 10.63 8.81
CA HIS A 149 -5.48 11.16 7.52
C HIS A 149 -5.31 10.17 6.37
N PHE A 150 -4.56 9.11 6.61
CA PHE A 150 -4.15 8.11 5.65
C PHE A 150 -4.76 6.73 5.90
N GLN A 151 -5.67 6.58 6.87
CA GLN A 151 -6.47 5.34 6.98
C GLN A 151 -7.58 5.37 5.93
N ASN A 152 -7.33 4.79 4.76
CA ASN A 152 -8.37 4.63 3.76
C ASN A 152 -9.20 3.38 4.06
N HIS A 153 -10.39 3.61 4.64
CA HIS A 153 -11.32 2.53 4.99
C HIS A 153 -11.82 1.77 3.73
N ASN A 154 -11.65 2.36 2.55
CA ASN A 154 -12.01 1.73 1.28
C ASN A 154 -11.05 0.61 0.88
N ASN A 155 -9.88 0.49 1.53
CA ASN A 155 -8.90 -0.58 1.27
C ASN A 155 -9.11 -1.85 2.07
N LEU A 156 -10.14 -1.89 2.91
CA LEU A 156 -10.58 -3.10 3.60
C LEU A 156 -11.58 -3.91 2.76
N GLN A 157 -11.68 -3.61 1.47
CA GLN A 157 -12.67 -4.22 0.59
C GLN A 157 -12.14 -5.52 -0.01
N GLN A 158 -12.97 -6.55 0.09
CA GLN A 158 -12.70 -7.89 -0.41
C GLN A 158 -12.40 -7.92 -1.92
N PHE A 159 -12.88 -6.94 -2.69
CA PHE A 159 -12.89 -6.97 -4.17
C PHE A 159 -12.20 -5.77 -4.83
N GLU A 160 -11.75 -4.78 -4.06
CA GLU A 160 -11.10 -3.59 -4.61
C GLU A 160 -10.01 -3.06 -3.70
N LEU A 161 -8.96 -2.51 -4.32
CA LEU A 161 -7.88 -1.79 -3.67
C LEU A 161 -7.80 -0.39 -4.28
N VAL A 162 -7.84 0.64 -3.45
CA VAL A 162 -7.98 2.05 -3.79
C VAL A 162 -6.78 2.85 -3.31
N PHE A 163 -5.95 3.32 -4.22
CA PHE A 163 -5.03 4.41 -3.95
C PHE A 163 -5.79 5.73 -3.96
N GLU A 164 -5.62 6.55 -2.94
CA GLU A 164 -6.17 7.91 -2.90
C GLU A 164 -5.14 8.89 -2.35
N ASP A 165 -4.93 10.00 -3.07
CA ASP A 165 -4.09 11.08 -2.61
C ASP A 165 -4.68 12.44 -3.00
N ALA A 166 -4.42 13.47 -2.19
CA ALA A 166 -4.83 14.84 -2.44
C ALA A 166 -3.69 15.81 -2.06
N PRO A 167 -2.54 15.75 -2.75
CA PRO A 167 -1.38 16.53 -2.36
C PRO A 167 -1.60 18.02 -2.63
N ALA A 168 -0.93 18.85 -1.83
CA ALA A 168 -0.91 20.29 -2.00
C ALA A 168 0.45 20.83 -1.60
N ASP A 169 1.00 21.72 -2.42
CA ASP A 169 2.23 22.43 -2.09
C ASP A 169 2.12 23.89 -2.55
N TYR A 170 1.91 24.79 -1.60
CA TYR A 170 1.77 26.23 -1.86
C TYR A 170 3.07 26.88 -2.39
N ARG A 171 4.20 26.19 -2.31
CA ARG A 171 5.51 26.69 -2.76
C ARG A 171 5.68 26.61 -4.27
N LEU A 172 4.94 25.71 -4.93
CA LEU A 172 5.01 25.54 -6.38
C LEU A 172 4.63 26.83 -7.10
N GLN A 173 5.55 27.29 -7.95
CA GLN A 173 5.38 28.41 -8.85
C GLN A 173 4.76 27.95 -10.18
N SER A 174 4.32 28.93 -10.98
CA SER A 174 3.82 28.65 -12.33
C SER A 174 4.88 27.95 -13.18
N GLY A 175 4.54 26.79 -13.74
CA GLY A 175 5.45 25.95 -14.53
C GLY A 175 6.22 24.89 -13.72
N GLU A 176 6.18 24.96 -12.39
CA GLU A 176 6.73 23.90 -11.53
C GLU A 176 5.73 22.76 -11.34
N ALA A 177 6.26 21.57 -11.07
CA ALA A 177 5.47 20.38 -10.77
C ALA A 177 6.19 19.48 -9.77
N ILE A 178 5.42 18.75 -8.97
CA ILE A 178 5.89 17.54 -8.28
C ILE A 178 5.43 16.35 -9.12
N GLU A 179 6.35 15.48 -9.50
CA GLU A 179 6.05 14.28 -10.30
C GLU A 179 6.17 13.03 -9.43
N PHE A 180 5.18 12.15 -9.59
CA PHE A 180 5.00 10.94 -8.81
C PHE A 180 4.99 9.71 -9.73
N ILE A 181 5.56 8.61 -9.24
CA ILE A 181 5.46 7.27 -9.80
C ILE A 181 4.76 6.41 -8.75
N THR A 182 3.60 5.85 -9.11
CA THR A 182 2.80 5.03 -8.20
C THR A 182 2.57 3.67 -8.83
N SER A 183 2.73 2.61 -8.04
CA SER A 183 2.66 1.24 -8.52
C SER A 183 1.72 0.40 -7.67
N LEU A 184 0.91 -0.42 -8.34
CA LEU A 184 0.23 -1.56 -7.73
C LEU A 184 1.28 -2.65 -7.53
N VAL A 185 1.33 -3.23 -6.33
CA VAL A 185 2.33 -4.24 -5.98
C VAL A 185 1.70 -5.48 -5.37
N GLY A 186 2.32 -6.63 -5.63
CA GLY A 186 2.05 -7.88 -4.92
C GLY A 186 3.08 -8.05 -3.81
N VAL A 187 2.64 -8.02 -2.56
CA VAL A 187 3.53 -8.17 -1.40
C VAL A 187 3.78 -9.65 -1.16
N LYS A 188 5.06 -10.06 -1.17
CA LYS A 188 5.46 -11.45 -0.92
C LYS A 188 5.68 -11.71 0.56
N ASN A 189 6.41 -10.82 1.22
CA ASN A 189 6.79 -10.98 2.61
C ASN A 189 7.07 -9.63 3.27
N ILE A 190 6.73 -9.51 4.56
CA ILE A 190 7.07 -8.39 5.42
C ILE A 190 7.75 -8.96 6.66
N ASN A 191 8.98 -8.50 6.94
CA ASN A 191 9.73 -8.85 8.14
C ASN A 191 9.95 -7.59 9.00
N PRO A 192 9.12 -7.36 10.03
CA PRO A 192 9.25 -6.21 10.93
C PRO A 192 10.54 -6.21 11.76
N GLU A 193 11.14 -7.37 12.04
CA GLU A 193 12.37 -7.43 12.84
C GLU A 193 13.59 -6.91 12.06
N GLU A 194 13.54 -7.01 10.73
CA GLU A 194 14.59 -6.57 9.81
C GLU A 194 14.26 -5.25 9.10
N ASP A 195 13.11 -4.64 9.41
CA ASP A 195 12.56 -3.48 8.67
C ASP A 195 12.55 -3.72 7.15
N ARG A 196 12.18 -4.93 6.71
CA ARG A 196 12.31 -5.37 5.32
C ARG A 196 10.98 -5.83 4.75
N ALA A 197 10.71 -5.45 3.50
CA ALA A 197 9.62 -5.99 2.69
C ALA A 197 10.16 -6.56 1.39
N GLU A 198 9.42 -7.50 0.80
CA GLU A 198 9.69 -8.05 -0.53
C GLU A 198 8.40 -8.00 -1.34
N TRP A 199 8.46 -7.45 -2.55
CA TRP A 199 7.27 -7.19 -3.36
C TRP A 199 7.59 -7.11 -4.85
N ASP A 200 6.59 -7.42 -5.68
CA ASP A 200 6.69 -7.35 -7.14
C ASP A 200 5.84 -6.22 -7.68
N ILE A 201 6.34 -5.50 -8.69
CA ILE A 201 5.55 -4.49 -9.38
C ILE A 201 4.62 -5.14 -10.39
N LEU A 202 3.33 -4.81 -10.30
CA LEU A 202 2.28 -5.38 -11.15
C LEU A 202 1.79 -4.37 -12.20
N HIS A 203 1.69 -3.10 -11.83
CA HIS A 203 1.30 -2.02 -12.73
C HIS A 203 1.87 -0.69 -12.21
N THR A 204 2.22 0.25 -13.10
CA THR A 204 2.79 1.55 -12.72
C THR A 204 2.20 2.67 -13.56
N PHE A 205 1.84 3.77 -12.91
CA PHE A 205 1.41 5.00 -13.57
C PHE A 205 2.22 6.21 -13.06
N ARG A 206 2.34 7.24 -13.89
CA ARG A 206 3.01 8.50 -13.58
C ARG A 206 1.98 9.62 -13.54
N TRP A 207 2.05 10.48 -12.53
CA TRP A 207 1.15 11.62 -12.37
C TRP A 207 1.88 12.80 -11.76
N LYS A 208 1.25 13.97 -11.72
CA LYS A 208 1.86 15.18 -11.16
C LYS A 208 0.87 16.08 -10.45
N LEU A 209 1.41 16.84 -9.51
CA LEU A 209 0.81 18.01 -8.89
C LEU A 209 1.39 19.29 -9.54
N THR A 210 0.52 20.23 -9.87
CA THR A 210 0.89 21.59 -10.29
C THR A 210 0.06 22.64 -9.54
N ASN A 211 0.51 23.89 -9.55
CA ASN A 211 -0.28 25.04 -9.14
C ASN A 211 -0.48 26.00 -10.33
N PRO A 212 -1.49 25.80 -11.19
CA PRO A 212 -1.72 26.70 -12.33
C PRO A 212 -2.03 28.14 -11.87
N HIS A 213 -2.57 28.31 -10.66
CA HIS A 213 -2.82 29.60 -10.03
C HIS A 213 -2.42 29.57 -8.54
N PRO A 214 -2.12 30.72 -7.92
CA PRO A 214 -1.88 30.79 -6.48
C PRO A 214 -3.04 30.17 -5.69
N ASN A 215 -2.72 29.29 -4.75
CA ASN A 215 -3.68 28.54 -3.92
C ASN A 215 -4.62 27.61 -4.67
N TYR A 216 -4.32 27.25 -5.92
CA TYR A 216 -5.08 26.27 -6.68
C TYR A 216 -4.17 25.12 -7.08
N SER A 217 -4.31 23.99 -6.42
CA SER A 217 -3.61 22.74 -6.74
C SER A 217 -4.39 21.92 -7.75
N GLN A 218 -3.68 21.33 -8.70
CA GLN A 218 -4.25 20.48 -9.74
C GLN A 218 -3.40 19.22 -9.89
N VAL A 219 -4.07 18.07 -9.93
CA VAL A 219 -3.46 16.80 -10.28
C VAL A 219 -3.75 16.46 -11.74
N SER A 220 -2.83 15.76 -12.41
CA SER A 220 -3.02 15.19 -13.74
C SER A 220 -2.22 13.90 -13.92
N ILE A 221 -2.79 12.93 -14.64
CA ILE A 221 -2.06 11.74 -15.11
C ILE A 221 -1.13 12.16 -16.24
N ILE A 222 0.13 11.72 -16.18
CA ILE A 222 1.13 11.86 -17.24
C ILE A 222 1.10 10.62 -18.13
N ASP A 223 1.15 9.45 -17.51
CA ASP A 223 1.16 8.15 -18.17
C ASP A 223 0.39 7.15 -17.29
N SER A 224 -0.53 6.39 -17.87
CA SER A 224 -1.30 5.37 -17.16
C SER A 224 -0.63 4.00 -17.19
N ASP A 225 0.42 3.79 -18.00
CA ASP A 225 1.10 2.51 -18.11
C ASP A 225 2.59 2.72 -18.43
N VAL A 226 3.37 2.98 -17.37
CA VAL A 226 4.76 3.41 -17.49
C VAL A 226 5.65 2.24 -17.89
N ASN A 227 6.34 2.40 -19.02
CA ASN A 227 7.45 1.51 -19.36
C ASN A 227 8.64 1.79 -18.43
N PHE A 228 9.15 0.76 -17.76
CA PHE A 228 10.32 0.85 -16.86
C PHE A 228 11.57 1.44 -17.50
N SER A 229 11.74 1.36 -18.83
CA SER A 229 12.83 2.03 -19.53
C SER A 229 12.77 3.56 -19.47
N GLN A 230 11.62 4.12 -19.07
CA GLN A 230 11.38 5.55 -18.88
C GLN A 230 11.52 6.00 -17.42
N ILE A 231 11.75 5.06 -16.50
CA ILE A 231 12.02 5.34 -15.09
C ILE A 231 13.52 5.57 -14.92
N SER A 232 13.89 6.60 -14.16
CA SER A 232 15.30 6.89 -13.93
C SER A 232 16.02 5.73 -13.22
N PRO A 233 17.29 5.43 -13.57
CA PRO A 233 18.04 4.39 -12.88
C PRO A 233 18.15 4.60 -11.36
N THR A 234 18.19 5.85 -10.92
CA THR A 234 18.21 6.21 -9.50
C THR A 234 16.92 5.77 -8.81
N LEU A 235 15.74 6.03 -9.41
CA LEU A 235 14.46 5.62 -8.83
C LEU A 235 14.31 4.09 -8.84
N LEU A 236 14.72 3.40 -9.91
CA LEU A 236 14.73 1.93 -9.93
C LEU A 236 15.61 1.35 -8.81
N ASN A 237 16.77 1.94 -8.57
CA ASN A 237 17.64 1.52 -7.47
C ASN A 237 17.00 1.79 -6.10
N THR A 238 16.31 2.92 -5.92
CA THR A 238 15.54 3.20 -4.69
C THR A 238 14.47 2.13 -4.47
N MET A 239 13.66 1.82 -5.49
CA MET A 239 12.63 0.77 -5.42
C MET A 239 13.22 -0.59 -5.00
N VAL A 240 14.37 -0.98 -5.57
CA VAL A 240 15.05 -2.23 -5.21
C VAL A 240 15.54 -2.23 -3.77
N LEU A 241 16.10 -1.10 -3.30
CA LEU A 241 16.51 -0.96 -1.89
C LEU A 241 15.32 -1.07 -0.92
N ASP A 242 14.15 -0.62 -1.36
CA ASP A 242 12.88 -0.71 -0.63
C ASP A 242 12.20 -2.08 -0.79
N GLY A 243 12.79 -3.01 -1.53
CA GLY A 243 12.34 -4.42 -1.62
C GLY A 243 11.68 -4.83 -2.93
N ALA A 244 11.66 -3.96 -3.94
CA ALA A 244 11.05 -4.26 -5.24
C ALA A 244 11.82 -5.31 -6.04
N THR A 245 11.10 -6.25 -6.64
CA THR A 245 11.57 -6.98 -7.82
C THR A 245 11.14 -6.20 -9.06
N ILE A 246 12.11 -5.72 -9.85
CA ILE A 246 11.84 -5.05 -11.12
C ILE A 246 11.62 -6.12 -12.21
N PRO A 247 10.48 -6.11 -12.94
CA PRO A 247 10.24 -7.04 -14.03
C PRO A 247 11.36 -6.94 -15.07
N SER A 248 11.87 -8.09 -15.52
CA SER A 248 12.81 -8.10 -16.64
C SER A 248 12.12 -7.63 -17.92
N ALA A 249 12.85 -6.99 -18.84
CA ALA A 249 12.29 -6.52 -20.11
C ALA A 249 11.57 -7.63 -20.92
N THR A 250 11.95 -8.89 -20.71
CA THR A 250 11.32 -10.07 -21.35
C THR A 250 9.95 -10.40 -20.76
N GLN A 251 9.69 -10.09 -19.49
CA GLN A 251 8.39 -10.35 -18.85
C GLN A 251 7.30 -9.34 -19.23
N LEU A 252 7.68 -8.17 -19.76
CA LEU A 252 6.74 -7.10 -20.14
C LEU A 252 6.17 -7.27 -21.55
N SER A 253 6.82 -8.06 -22.42
CA SER A 253 6.35 -8.31 -23.79
C SER A 253 5.29 -9.40 -23.89
N GLU A 254 5.06 -10.17 -22.81
CA GLU A 254 4.11 -11.29 -22.80
C GLU A 254 2.72 -10.88 -22.27
N SER A 255 2.56 -9.64 -21.78
CA SER A 255 1.32 -9.08 -21.25
C SER A 255 0.66 -7.99 -22.12
N GLN A 256 1.16 -7.79 -23.35
CA GLN A 256 0.60 -6.89 -24.37
C GLN A 256 -0.01 -7.69 -25.51
#